data_AF-A0A835RJR3-F1
#
_entry.id   AF-A0A835RJR3-F1
#
_cell.length_a   1.000
_cell.length_b   1.000
_cell.length_c   1.000
_cell.angle_alpha   90.00
_cell.angle_beta   90.00
_cell.angle_gamma   90.00
#
_symmetry.space_group_name_H-M   'P 1'
#
loop_
_entity.id
_entity.type
_entity.pdbx_description
1 polymer ?
#
loop_
_entity_poly.entity_id
_entity_poly.type
_entity_poly.pdbx_seq_one_letter_code
_entity_poly.pdbx_strand_id
1 'polypeptide(L)'
;MAAISISTIPIIFPQMRWYLVLSCYIVAPVLAFCNSYGTGLTDWNLASTYGKIGLFIFSSLVGSNGGVIAGLAACGVMMSIVSTAADLMQDFKTGYLTLSSPRSMFVSQLVGTALGCVVAPLTFWLYWTAFDIGAPDGVYKAPYAVIYREMAILGIEGFSSLPKHCLEICCIFFLMAILVNFLRDYTPKHISALIPIPMAMAVPFYIGAYFAIDMFVGTLILFVWEKMNREDADEFAGAVASGLICGDGIWTVPSAILSILRVNPPICMYFGPASSR
;
A
#
# COMPACT_ATOMS: atom_id res chain seq x y z
N MET A 1 0.49 19.59 13.67
CA MET A 1 0.29 18.12 13.68
C MET A 1 1.53 17.35 14.13
N ALA A 2 2.73 17.62 13.60
CA ALA A 2 3.97 16.93 14.03
C ALA A 2 4.23 17.02 15.55
N ALA A 3 4.12 18.20 16.16
CA ALA A 3 4.29 18.37 17.62
C ALA A 3 3.31 17.55 18.46
N ILE A 4 2.06 17.41 17.99
CA ILE A 4 1.04 16.58 18.65
C ILE A 4 1.47 15.11 18.58
N SER A 5 1.81 14.62 17.38
CA SER A 5 2.29 13.25 17.15
C SER A 5 3.53 12.90 17.99
N ILE A 6 4.51 13.80 18.05
CA ILE A 6 5.73 13.65 18.88
C ILE A 6 5.39 13.51 20.36
N SER A 7 4.32 14.16 20.82
CA SER A 7 3.90 14.12 22.22
C SER A 7 2.99 12.93 22.52
N THR A 8 2.08 12.57 21.62
CA THR A 8 1.05 11.54 21.85
C THR A 8 1.52 10.13 21.56
N ILE A 9 2.35 9.92 20.54
CA ILE A 9 2.80 8.56 20.19
C ILE A 9 3.58 7.88 21.31
N PRO A 10 4.50 8.55 22.03
CA PRO A 10 5.20 7.94 23.16
C PRO A 10 4.27 7.56 24.33
N ILE A 11 3.10 8.20 24.45
CA ILE A 11 2.08 7.86 25.47
C ILE A 11 1.38 6.55 25.11
N ILE A 12 1.09 6.35 23.82
CA ILE A 12 0.43 5.12 23.32
C ILE A 12 1.43 3.96 23.23
N PHE A 13 2.65 4.23 22.74
CA PHE A 13 3.72 3.26 22.54
C PHE A 13 4.98 3.73 23.28
N PRO A 14 5.17 3.38 24.56
CA PRO A 14 6.31 3.83 25.36
C PRO A 14 7.69 3.49 24.79
N GLN A 15 7.77 2.44 23.97
CA GLN A 15 8.98 2.00 23.27
C GLN A 15 9.40 3.00 22.17
N MET A 16 8.46 3.80 21.68
CA MET A 16 8.66 4.80 20.63
C MET A 16 8.84 6.18 21.26
N ARG A 17 10.08 6.48 21.67
CA ARG A 17 10.41 7.74 22.35
C ARG A 17 10.27 8.94 21.41
N TRP A 18 9.99 10.12 21.98
CA TRP A 18 9.73 11.37 21.25
C TRP A 18 10.78 11.69 20.16
N TYR A 19 12.06 11.42 20.43
CA TYR A 19 13.14 11.69 19.48
C TYR A 19 13.10 10.75 18.27
N LEU A 20 12.61 9.52 18.42
CA LEU A 20 12.41 8.59 17.31
C LEU A 20 11.26 9.05 16.40
N VAL A 21 10.19 9.58 17.00
CA VAL A 21 9.09 10.24 16.26
C VAL A 21 9.62 11.43 15.48
N LEU A 22 10.44 12.28 16.11
CA LEU A 22 11.04 13.43 15.47
C LEU A 22 11.92 13.00 14.29
N SER A 23 12.74 11.95 14.44
CA SER A 23 13.54 11.40 13.35
C SER A 23 12.67 10.94 12.17
N CYS A 24 11.51 10.33 12.42
CA CYS A 24 10.55 9.98 11.35
C CYS A 24 10.13 11.24 10.57
N TYR A 25 9.77 12.33 11.25
CA TYR A 25 9.35 13.58 10.59
C TYR A 25 10.48 14.28 9.82
N ILE A 26 11.75 14.03 10.16
CA ILE A 26 12.90 14.56 9.42
C ILE A 26 13.16 13.75 8.14
N VAL A 27 13.05 12.42 8.21
CA VAL A 27 13.36 11.51 7.09
C VAL A 27 12.19 11.37 6.12
N ALA A 28 10.95 11.34 6.63
CA ALA A 28 9.75 11.09 5.83
C ALA A 28 9.57 12.03 4.63
N PRO A 29 9.87 13.35 4.68
CA PRO A 29 9.71 14.24 3.54
C PRO A 29 10.54 13.83 2.31
N VAL A 30 11.75 13.29 2.51
CA VAL A 30 12.59 12.82 1.40
C VAL A 30 11.96 11.60 0.73
N LEU A 31 11.48 10.65 1.54
CA LEU A 31 10.80 9.46 1.03
C LEU A 31 9.44 9.80 0.39
N ALA A 32 8.73 10.77 0.97
CA ALA A 32 7.47 11.29 0.45
C ALA A 32 7.68 11.90 -0.94
N PHE A 33 8.74 12.69 -1.16
CA PHE A 33 9.05 13.21 -2.48
C PHE A 33 9.28 12.11 -3.51
N CYS A 34 10.09 11.09 -3.18
CA CYS A 34 10.33 9.96 -4.07
C CYS A 34 9.03 9.19 -4.38
N ASN A 35 8.19 8.97 -3.38
CA ASN A 35 6.91 8.29 -3.55
C ASN A 35 5.95 9.11 -4.41
N SER A 36 5.74 10.40 -4.12
CA SER A 36 4.86 11.28 -4.91
C SER A 36 5.30 11.34 -6.37
N TYR A 37 6.61 11.39 -6.64
CA TYR A 37 7.12 11.32 -8.01
C TYR A 37 6.83 9.97 -8.68
N GLY A 38 7.10 8.87 -7.98
CA GLY A 38 6.79 7.52 -8.47
C GLY A 38 5.30 7.32 -8.75
N THR A 39 4.44 7.77 -7.84
CA THR A 39 2.98 7.78 -8.00
C THR A 39 2.57 8.65 -9.17
N GLY A 40 3.18 9.82 -9.36
CA GLY A 40 2.91 10.66 -10.53
C GLY A 40 3.22 10.01 -11.88
N LEU A 41 4.17 9.07 -11.93
CA LEU A 41 4.54 8.33 -13.14
C LEU A 41 3.78 7.02 -13.33
N THR A 42 3.39 6.35 -12.25
CA THR A 42 2.85 4.98 -12.26
C THR A 42 1.40 4.89 -11.80
N ASP A 43 0.83 6.00 -11.34
CA ASP A 43 -0.46 6.10 -10.67
C ASP A 43 -0.58 5.23 -9.41
N TRP A 44 0.56 4.81 -8.84
CA TRP A 44 0.60 3.87 -7.73
C TRP A 44 1.34 4.41 -6.52
N ASN A 45 0.72 4.28 -5.35
CA ASN A 45 1.26 4.74 -4.07
C ASN A 45 1.99 3.60 -3.32
N LEU A 46 3.30 3.73 -3.14
CA LEU A 46 4.17 2.73 -2.50
C LEU A 46 4.46 3.02 -1.02
N ALA A 47 3.59 3.77 -0.35
CA ALA A 47 3.78 4.15 1.05
C ALA A 47 4.04 2.96 1.99
N SER A 48 3.46 1.78 1.72
CA SER A 48 3.70 0.56 2.50
C SER A 48 5.15 0.07 2.41
N THR A 49 5.80 0.21 1.24
CA THR A 49 7.21 -0.13 1.02
C THR A 49 8.12 0.83 1.77
N TYR A 50 7.88 2.14 1.65
CA TYR A 50 8.63 3.16 2.40
C TYR A 50 8.42 3.04 3.90
N GLY A 51 7.21 2.68 4.34
CA GLY A 51 6.89 2.38 5.74
C GLY A 51 7.78 1.28 6.30
N LYS A 52 8.02 0.20 5.53
CA LYS A 52 8.90 -0.90 5.94
C LYS A 52 10.36 -0.50 6.08
N ILE A 53 10.84 0.49 5.31
CA ILE A 53 12.18 1.03 5.51
C ILE A 53 12.29 1.61 6.92
N GLY A 54 11.28 2.41 7.31
CA GLY A 54 11.15 2.89 8.69
C GLY A 54 11.07 1.73 9.70
N LEU A 55 10.24 0.73 9.42
CA LEU A 55 10.10 -0.46 10.25
C LEU A 55 11.45 -1.11 10.54
N PHE A 56 12.26 -1.43 9.51
CA PHE A 56 13.56 -2.07 9.70
C PHE A 56 14.53 -1.21 10.49
N ILE A 57 14.65 0.08 10.14
CA ILE A 57 15.59 1.00 10.80
C ILE A 57 15.24 1.15 12.28
N PHE A 58 13.98 1.46 12.60
CA PHE A 58 13.57 1.73 13.98
C PHE A 58 13.46 0.45 14.83
N SER A 59 13.08 -0.69 14.23
CA SER A 59 13.12 -1.99 14.93
C SER A 59 14.55 -2.34 15.33
N SER A 60 15.50 -2.19 14.40
CA SER A 60 16.92 -2.46 14.63
C SER A 60 17.52 -1.52 15.68
N LEU A 61 17.20 -0.22 15.59
CA LEU A 61 17.76 0.80 16.48
C LEU A 61 17.31 0.66 17.94
N VAL A 62 16.07 0.22 18.17
CA VAL A 62 15.54 -0.02 19.53
C VAL A 62 15.95 -1.41 20.04
N GLY A 63 16.12 -2.39 19.14
CA GLY A 63 16.58 -3.73 19.46
C GLY A 63 15.55 -4.58 20.22
N SER A 64 16.00 -5.62 20.90
CA SER A 64 15.12 -6.63 21.54
C SER A 64 14.20 -6.06 22.62
N ASN A 65 14.55 -4.92 23.22
CA ASN A 65 13.78 -4.25 24.26
C ASN A 65 12.68 -3.35 23.67
N GLY A 66 11.79 -3.93 22.86
CA GLY A 66 10.62 -3.24 22.33
C GLY A 66 10.72 -2.78 20.87
N GLY A 67 11.73 -3.23 20.12
CA GLY A 67 11.93 -2.87 18.72
C GLY A 67 10.76 -3.22 17.82
N VAL A 68 10.05 -4.32 18.09
CA VAL A 68 8.87 -4.71 17.29
C VAL A 68 7.79 -3.61 17.36
N ILE A 69 7.46 -3.16 18.57
CA ILE A 69 6.43 -2.14 18.78
C ILE A 69 6.90 -0.79 18.23
N ALA A 70 8.14 -0.40 18.54
CA ALA A 70 8.70 0.87 18.08
C ALA A 70 8.79 0.95 16.54
N GLY A 71 9.21 -0.14 15.91
CA GLY A 71 9.30 -0.25 14.46
C GLY A 71 7.95 -0.26 13.76
N LEU A 72 6.96 -0.98 14.29
CA LEU A 72 5.59 -0.95 13.77
C LEU A 72 4.96 0.44 13.91
N ALA A 73 5.16 1.12 15.05
CA ALA A 73 4.69 2.48 15.26
C ALA A 73 5.37 3.47 14.29
N ALA A 74 6.70 3.39 14.13
CA ALA A 74 7.45 4.21 13.19
C ALA A 74 7.02 3.94 11.74
N CYS A 75 6.77 2.68 11.38
CA CYS A 75 6.23 2.29 10.09
C CYS A 75 4.89 2.98 9.80
N GLY A 76 3.97 2.99 10.77
CA GLY A 76 2.67 3.65 10.63
C GLY A 76 2.80 5.16 10.43
N VAL A 77 3.69 5.81 11.18
CA VAL A 77 3.97 7.25 11.01
C VAL A 77 4.53 7.54 9.62
N MET A 78 5.54 6.77 9.21
CA MET A 78 6.21 6.93 7.91
C MET A 78 5.22 6.72 6.76
N MET A 79 4.46 5.62 6.81
CA MET A 79 3.45 5.30 5.80
C MET A 79 2.38 6.39 5.71
N SER A 80 1.90 6.92 6.83
CA SER A 80 0.89 7.98 6.86
C SER A 80 1.40 9.26 6.17
N ILE A 81 2.64 9.68 6.46
CA ILE A 81 3.24 10.88 5.85
C ILE A 81 3.45 10.68 4.34
N VAL A 82 4.05 9.55 3.97
CA VAL A 82 4.42 9.24 2.59
C VAL A 82 3.18 9.01 1.71
N SER A 83 2.15 8.35 2.24
CA SER A 83 0.87 8.16 1.52
C SER A 83 0.18 9.49 1.30
N THR A 84 -0.03 10.25 2.38
CA THR A 84 -0.77 11.51 2.31
C THR A 84 -0.10 12.49 1.34
N ALA A 85 1.23 12.52 1.27
CA ALA A 85 1.94 13.39 0.34
C ALA A 85 1.74 13.00 -1.14
N ALA A 86 1.65 11.71 -1.46
CA ALA A 86 1.38 11.24 -2.82
C ALA A 86 -0.08 11.50 -3.22
N ASP A 87 -1.02 11.16 -2.34
CA ASP A 87 -2.46 11.35 -2.58
C ASP A 87 -2.78 12.84 -2.75
N LEU A 88 -2.24 13.70 -1.88
CA LEU A 88 -2.46 15.14 -1.95
C LEU A 88 -1.87 15.78 -3.22
N MET A 89 -0.78 15.21 -3.75
CA MET A 89 -0.23 15.64 -5.04
C MET A 89 -1.20 15.31 -6.19
N GLN A 90 -1.83 14.12 -6.18
CA GLN A 90 -2.82 13.72 -7.20
C GLN A 90 -4.06 14.59 -7.11
N ASP A 91 -4.54 14.84 -5.89
CA ASP A 91 -5.68 15.71 -5.66
C ASP A 91 -5.39 17.12 -6.17
N PHE A 92 -4.22 17.71 -5.86
CA PHE A 92 -3.90 19.07 -6.30
C PHE A 92 -3.75 19.17 -7.81
N LYS A 93 -3.19 18.14 -8.46
CA LYS A 93 -3.14 18.05 -9.93
C LYS A 93 -4.55 18.01 -10.52
N THR A 94 -5.43 17.18 -9.97
CA THR A 94 -6.83 17.08 -10.39
C THR A 94 -7.59 18.40 -10.17
N GLY A 95 -7.36 19.04 -9.02
CA GLY A 95 -7.93 20.35 -8.71
C GLY A 95 -7.46 21.43 -9.68
N TYR A 96 -6.17 21.42 -10.06
CA TYR A 96 -5.63 22.32 -11.07
C TYR A 96 -6.27 22.08 -12.46
N LEU A 97 -6.40 20.83 -12.89
CA LEU A 97 -7.00 20.47 -14.18
C LEU A 97 -8.50 20.80 -14.27
N THR A 98 -9.22 20.66 -13.16
CA THR A 98 -10.66 20.98 -13.07
C THR A 98 -10.93 22.45 -12.75
N LEU A 99 -9.89 23.29 -12.65
CA LEU A 99 -9.96 24.69 -12.22
C LEU A 99 -10.65 24.86 -10.84
N SER A 100 -10.57 23.82 -10.00
CA SER A 100 -11.07 23.83 -8.64
C SER A 100 -10.17 24.65 -7.72
N SER A 101 -10.76 25.31 -6.72
CA SER A 101 -10.00 26.12 -5.77
C SER A 101 -9.09 25.24 -4.89
N PRO A 102 -7.75 25.45 -4.89
CA PRO A 102 -6.83 24.71 -4.02
C PRO A 102 -7.13 24.87 -2.53
N ARG A 103 -7.71 26.03 -2.15
CA ARG A 103 -8.13 26.30 -0.77
C ARG A 103 -9.30 25.41 -0.37
N SER A 104 -10.30 25.26 -1.24
CA SER A 104 -11.45 24.39 -0.99
C SER A 104 -11.02 22.93 -0.87
N MET A 105 -10.08 22.51 -1.73
CA MET A 105 -9.53 21.17 -1.70
C MET A 105 -8.79 20.87 -0.39
N PHE A 106 -7.91 21.80 0.04
CA PHE A 106 -7.19 21.68 1.30
C PHE A 106 -8.13 21.62 2.52
N VAL A 107 -9.17 22.47 2.54
CA VAL A 107 -10.19 22.43 3.61
C VAL A 107 -10.94 21.11 3.60
N SER A 108 -11.32 20.60 2.42
CA SER A 108 -12.00 19.31 2.29
C SER A 108 -11.12 18.16 2.80
N GLN A 109 -9.81 18.18 2.51
CA GLN A 109 -8.87 17.20 3.03
C GLN A 109 -8.75 17.25 4.55
N LEU A 110 -8.69 18.45 5.15
CA LEU A 110 -8.65 18.60 6.60
C LEU A 110 -9.93 18.06 7.26
N VAL A 111 -11.10 18.35 6.69
CA VAL A 111 -12.38 17.83 7.18
C VAL A 111 -12.45 16.31 7.04
N GLY A 112 -12.08 15.77 5.87
CA GLY A 112 -12.04 14.34 5.62
C GLY A 112 -11.08 13.61 6.56
N THR A 113 -9.90 14.18 6.81
CA THR A 113 -8.92 13.64 7.76
C THR A 113 -9.48 13.66 9.19
N ALA A 114 -10.11 14.76 9.61
CA ALA A 114 -10.71 14.88 10.94
C ALA A 114 -11.83 13.86 11.16
N LEU A 115 -12.70 13.66 10.16
CA LEU A 115 -13.72 12.62 10.18
C LEU A 115 -13.09 11.22 10.21
N GLY A 116 -12.05 10.98 9.42
CA GLY A 116 -11.31 9.72 9.40
C GLY A 116 -10.71 9.36 10.76
N CYS A 117 -10.18 10.33 11.50
CA CYS A 117 -9.67 10.15 12.87
C CYS A 117 -10.73 9.67 13.86
N VAL A 118 -12.02 9.85 13.56
CA VAL A 118 -13.14 9.39 14.41
C VAL A 118 -13.73 8.11 13.85
N VAL A 119 -14.08 8.09 12.57
CA VAL A 119 -14.80 6.98 11.93
C VAL A 119 -13.92 5.73 11.82
N ALA A 120 -12.64 5.86 11.46
CA ALA A 120 -11.78 4.69 11.27
C ALA A 120 -11.51 3.93 12.58
N PRO A 121 -11.12 4.57 13.70
CA PRO A 121 -10.95 3.86 14.97
C PRO A 121 -12.25 3.26 15.51
N LEU A 122 -13.39 3.96 15.37
CA LEU A 122 -14.69 3.43 15.81
C LEU A 122 -15.11 2.20 15.00
N THR A 123 -14.88 2.23 13.68
CA THR A 123 -15.16 1.08 12.82
C THR A 123 -14.24 -0.09 13.16
N PHE A 124 -12.94 0.17 13.34
CA PHE A 124 -12.01 -0.86 13.80
C PHE A 124 -12.42 -1.45 15.16
N TRP A 125 -12.81 -0.60 16.11
CA TRP A 125 -13.27 -1.03 17.44
C TRP A 125 -14.53 -1.90 17.38
N LEU A 126 -15.48 -1.56 16.51
CA LEU A 126 -16.68 -2.37 16.27
C LEU A 126 -16.30 -3.77 15.80
N TYR A 127 -15.42 -3.88 14.80
CA TYR A 127 -14.97 -5.17 14.30
C TYR A 127 -14.16 -5.94 15.35
N TRP A 128 -13.27 -5.25 16.07
CA TRP A 128 -12.41 -5.83 17.10
C TRP A 128 -13.22 -6.41 18.28
N THR A 129 -14.37 -5.82 18.59
CA THR A 129 -15.27 -6.30 19.65
C THR A 129 -16.27 -7.35 19.16
N ALA A 130 -16.71 -7.28 17.90
CA ALA A 130 -17.69 -8.19 17.34
C ALA A 130 -17.10 -9.52 16.85
N PHE A 131 -15.83 -9.53 16.43
CA PHE A 131 -15.18 -10.68 15.82
C PHE A 131 -13.80 -10.96 16.42
N ASP A 132 -13.38 -12.21 16.38
CA ASP A 132 -12.04 -12.64 16.79
C ASP A 132 -11.02 -12.37 15.67
N ILE A 133 -10.62 -11.10 15.55
CA ILE A 133 -9.70 -10.64 14.50
C ILE A 133 -8.31 -11.22 14.76
N GLY A 134 -7.75 -11.88 13.76
CA GLY A 134 -6.40 -12.44 13.82
C GLY A 134 -6.36 -13.92 14.23
N ALA A 135 -7.48 -14.53 14.58
CA ALA A 135 -7.55 -15.97 14.79
C ALA A 135 -7.15 -16.73 13.49
N PRO A 136 -6.24 -17.72 13.56
CA PRO A 136 -5.75 -18.45 12.37
C PRO A 136 -6.87 -19.13 11.56
N ASP A 137 -7.91 -19.58 12.25
CA ASP A 137 -9.08 -20.26 11.68
C ASP A 137 -10.32 -19.37 11.65
N GLY A 138 -10.18 -18.10 12.01
CA GLY A 138 -11.25 -17.11 12.00
C GLY A 138 -11.58 -16.62 10.59
N VAL A 139 -12.77 -16.04 10.44
CA VAL A 139 -13.22 -15.40 9.20
C VAL A 139 -12.37 -14.16 8.88
N TYR A 140 -11.98 -13.41 9.92
CA TYR A 140 -11.19 -12.18 9.79
C TYR A 140 -9.73 -12.41 10.21
N LYS A 141 -9.00 -13.14 9.37
CA LYS A 141 -7.56 -13.35 9.57
C LYS A 141 -6.80 -12.03 9.40
N ALA A 142 -5.72 -11.85 10.15
CA ALA A 142 -4.85 -10.67 10.06
C ALA A 142 -3.46 -11.03 9.46
N PRO A 143 -3.39 -11.53 8.21
CA PRO A 143 -2.15 -12.04 7.63
C PRO A 143 -1.06 -10.95 7.56
N TYR A 144 -1.45 -9.71 7.23
CA TYR A 144 -0.52 -8.59 7.20
C TYR A 144 0.07 -8.25 8.58
N ALA A 145 -0.69 -8.42 9.68
CA ALA A 145 -0.16 -8.17 11.01
C ALA A 145 0.98 -9.15 11.34
N VAL A 146 0.84 -10.43 10.95
CA VAL A 146 1.89 -11.44 11.10
C VAL A 146 3.10 -11.08 10.25
N ILE A 147 2.90 -10.75 8.96
CA ILE A 147 4.00 -10.39 8.05
C ILE A 147 4.80 -9.20 8.60
N TYR A 148 4.13 -8.13 9.04
CA TYR A 148 4.80 -6.94 9.55
C TYR A 148 5.50 -7.18 10.89
N ARG A 149 4.93 -8.05 11.75
CA ARG A 149 5.59 -8.51 12.98
C ARG A 149 6.89 -9.26 12.68
N GLU A 150 6.85 -10.22 11.76
CA GLU A 150 8.04 -10.99 11.38
C GLU A 150 9.10 -10.10 10.71
N MET A 151 8.70 -9.13 9.88
CA MET A 151 9.62 -8.11 9.36
C MET A 151 10.27 -7.29 10.47
N ALA A 152 9.55 -6.98 11.54
CA ALA A 152 10.09 -6.19 12.64
C ALA A 152 11.08 -7.03 13.47
N ILE A 153 10.79 -8.31 13.67
CA ILE A 153 11.71 -9.27 14.29
C ILE A 153 12.98 -9.41 13.44
N LEU A 154 12.85 -9.57 12.12
CA LEU A 154 14.00 -9.57 11.20
C LEU A 154 14.81 -8.28 11.27
N GLY A 155 14.16 -7.12 11.50
CA GLY A 155 14.86 -5.86 11.74
C GLY A 155 15.71 -5.85 13.01
N ILE A 156 15.27 -6.56 14.06
CA ILE A 156 16.00 -6.68 15.34
C ILE A 156 17.14 -7.68 15.21
N GLU A 157 16.86 -8.87 14.69
CA GLU A 157 17.83 -9.95 14.59
C GLU A 157 18.87 -9.73 13.48
N GLY A 158 18.54 -8.86 12.52
CA GLY A 158 19.41 -8.45 11.43
C GLY A 158 19.54 -9.49 10.31
N PHE A 159 20.49 -9.25 9.41
CA PHE A 159 20.67 -10.05 8.20
C PHE A 159 21.08 -11.51 8.47
N SER A 160 21.53 -11.85 9.68
CA SER A 160 21.89 -13.24 10.06
C SER A 160 20.68 -14.16 10.19
N SER A 161 19.48 -13.62 10.39
CA SER A 161 18.24 -14.40 10.47
C SER A 161 17.57 -14.63 9.11
N LEU A 162 18.11 -14.04 8.04
CA LEU A 162 17.59 -14.27 6.70
C LEU A 162 17.94 -15.69 6.20
N PRO A 163 17.06 -16.33 5.43
CA PRO A 163 17.38 -17.60 4.78
C PRO A 163 18.69 -17.53 3.98
N LYS A 164 19.41 -18.65 3.90
CA LYS A 164 20.64 -18.75 3.09
C LYS A 164 20.38 -18.26 1.67
N HIS A 165 21.29 -17.45 1.14
CA HIS A 165 21.21 -16.80 -0.19
C HIS A 165 20.12 -15.74 -0.37
N CYS A 166 19.29 -15.42 0.63
CA CYS A 166 18.25 -14.39 0.48
C CYS A 166 18.83 -13.03 0.10
N LEU A 167 19.91 -12.60 0.78
CA LEU A 167 20.55 -11.31 0.53
C LEU A 167 21.24 -11.27 -0.84
N GLU A 168 21.87 -12.38 -1.23
CA GLU A 168 22.48 -12.55 -2.56
C GLU A 168 21.43 -12.42 -3.66
N ILE A 169 20.28 -13.10 -3.52
CA ILE A 169 19.16 -13.01 -4.45
C ILE A 169 18.62 -11.57 -4.51
N CYS A 170 18.41 -10.91 -3.36
CA CYS A 170 17.97 -9.51 -3.31
C CYS A 170 18.94 -8.58 -4.06
N CYS A 171 20.25 -8.73 -3.85
CA CYS A 171 21.27 -7.95 -4.55
C CYS A 171 21.26 -8.21 -6.06
N ILE A 172 21.13 -9.48 -6.49
CA ILE A 172 21.05 -9.84 -7.91
C ILE A 172 19.83 -9.18 -8.56
N PHE A 173 18.64 -9.29 -7.96
CA PHE A 173 17.43 -8.68 -8.50
C PHE A 173 17.48 -7.15 -8.46
N PHE A 174 18.09 -6.57 -7.43
CA PHE A 174 18.30 -5.12 -7.34
C PHE A 174 19.19 -4.61 -8.48
N LEU A 175 20.34 -5.26 -8.70
CA LEU A 175 21.24 -4.92 -9.81
C LEU A 175 20.57 -5.15 -11.16
N MET A 176 19.83 -6.26 -11.32
CA MET A 176 19.04 -6.54 -12.52
C MET A 176 18.00 -5.43 -12.76
N ALA A 177 17.29 -4.98 -11.73
CA ALA A 177 16.31 -3.91 -11.85
C ALA A 177 16.96 -2.59 -12.28
N ILE A 178 18.13 -2.24 -11.73
CA ILE A 178 18.89 -1.05 -12.18
C ILE A 178 19.27 -1.20 -13.66
N LEU A 179 19.83 -2.34 -14.04
CA LEU A 179 20.24 -2.60 -15.42
C LEU A 179 19.07 -2.54 -16.40
N VAL A 180 17.93 -3.13 -16.05
CA VAL A 180 16.70 -3.10 -16.87
C VAL A 180 16.18 -1.67 -17.04
N ASN A 181 16.14 -0.88 -15.97
CA ASN A 181 15.72 0.52 -16.07
C ASN A 181 16.72 1.34 -16.91
N PHE A 182 18.02 1.15 -16.72
CA PHE A 182 19.04 1.83 -17.51
C PHE A 182 18.97 1.47 -19.00
N LEU A 183 18.79 0.19 -19.32
CA LEU A 183 18.56 -0.29 -20.68
C LEU A 183 17.33 0.37 -21.29
N ARG A 184 16.23 0.47 -20.54
CA ARG A 184 14.98 1.11 -20.96
C ARG A 184 15.16 2.59 -21.29
N ASP A 185 15.92 3.31 -20.46
CA ASP A 185 16.15 4.76 -20.65
C ASP A 185 17.05 5.06 -21.85
N TYR A 186 17.98 4.16 -22.18
CA TYR A 186 18.89 4.30 -23.33
C TYR A 186 18.35 3.73 -24.64
N THR A 187 17.31 2.89 -24.62
CA THR A 187 16.78 2.31 -25.86
C THR A 187 15.73 3.19 -26.54
N PRO A 188 15.60 3.10 -27.88
CA PRO A 188 14.53 3.77 -28.62
C PRO A 188 13.14 3.39 -28.09
N LYS A 189 12.19 4.33 -28.16
CA LYS A 189 10.82 4.17 -27.61
C LYS A 189 10.07 2.91 -28.04
N HIS A 190 10.35 2.40 -29.25
CA HIS A 190 9.74 1.18 -29.76
C HIS A 190 10.24 -0.09 -29.04
N ILE A 191 11.49 -0.10 -28.58
CA ILE A 191 12.09 -1.23 -27.86
C ILE A 191 11.84 -1.07 -26.36
N SER A 192 11.92 0.16 -25.83
CA SER A 192 11.69 0.42 -24.41
C SER A 192 10.25 0.16 -23.94
N ALA A 193 9.29 0.14 -24.86
CA ALA A 193 7.91 -0.29 -24.61
C ALA A 193 7.77 -1.80 -24.32
N LEU A 194 8.70 -2.63 -24.81
CA LEU A 194 8.72 -4.08 -24.57
C LEU A 194 9.51 -4.46 -23.31
N ILE A 195 10.30 -3.54 -22.77
CA ILE A 195 11.10 -3.79 -21.57
C ILE A 195 10.18 -3.72 -20.34
N PRO A 196 10.09 -4.78 -19.53
CA PRO A 196 9.22 -4.80 -18.37
C PRO A 196 9.69 -3.79 -17.33
N ILE A 197 8.74 -3.22 -16.60
CA ILE A 197 9.01 -2.29 -15.51
C ILE A 197 9.19 -3.11 -14.23
N PRO A 198 10.40 -3.18 -13.63
CA PRO A 198 10.63 -4.02 -12.44
C PRO A 198 9.70 -3.66 -11.28
N MET A 199 9.36 -2.37 -11.13
CA MET A 199 8.39 -1.91 -10.13
C MET A 199 7.01 -2.52 -10.32
N ALA A 200 6.49 -2.56 -11.56
CA ALA A 200 5.19 -3.16 -11.85
C ALA A 200 5.21 -4.69 -11.63
N MET A 201 6.32 -5.34 -11.98
CA MET A 201 6.49 -6.78 -11.75
C MET A 201 6.48 -7.16 -10.27
N ALA A 202 6.97 -6.28 -9.38
CA ALA A 202 7.02 -6.57 -7.95
C ALA A 202 5.64 -6.56 -7.26
N VAL A 203 4.64 -5.87 -7.83
CA VAL A 203 3.33 -5.66 -7.18
C VAL A 203 2.56 -6.97 -6.96
N PRO A 204 2.40 -7.87 -7.96
CA PRO A 204 1.70 -9.13 -7.75
C PRO A 204 2.38 -10.08 -6.78
N PHE A 205 3.71 -10.04 -6.65
CA PHE A 205 4.43 -10.82 -5.65
C PHE A 205 4.08 -10.39 -4.22
N TYR A 206 3.62 -9.15 -4.04
CA TYR A 206 3.27 -8.61 -2.73
C TYR A 206 1.79 -8.75 -2.37
N ILE A 207 0.90 -8.53 -3.35
CA ILE A 207 -0.55 -8.53 -3.14
C ILE A 207 -1.14 -9.93 -3.35
N GLY A 208 -0.64 -10.65 -4.34
CA GLY A 208 -1.12 -11.98 -4.73
C GLY A 208 -1.30 -12.11 -6.24
N ALA A 209 -1.35 -13.36 -6.71
CA ALA A 209 -1.48 -13.65 -8.14
C ALA A 209 -2.79 -13.16 -8.76
N TYR A 210 -3.86 -13.02 -7.95
CA TYR A 210 -5.14 -12.48 -8.42
C TYR A 210 -4.99 -11.08 -9.02
N PHE A 211 -4.16 -10.23 -8.41
CA PHE A 211 -3.92 -8.87 -8.88
C PHE A 211 -3.24 -8.83 -10.26
N ALA A 212 -2.32 -9.78 -10.53
CA ALA A 212 -1.73 -9.92 -11.85
C ALA A 212 -2.76 -10.32 -12.92
N ILE A 213 -3.68 -11.22 -12.55
CA ILE A 213 -4.75 -11.67 -13.46
C ILE A 213 -5.67 -10.49 -13.78
N ASP A 214 -6.09 -9.73 -12.76
CA ASP A 214 -6.97 -8.57 -12.92
C ASP A 214 -6.31 -7.49 -13.80
N MET A 215 -5.03 -7.17 -13.57
CA MET A 215 -4.28 -6.25 -14.42
C MET A 215 -4.18 -6.75 -15.87
N PHE A 216 -3.93 -8.04 -16.07
CA PHE A 216 -3.83 -8.62 -17.42
C PHE A 216 -5.17 -8.52 -18.16
N VAL A 217 -6.27 -8.87 -17.51
CA VAL A 217 -7.62 -8.78 -18.09
C VAL A 217 -7.97 -7.32 -18.40
N GLY A 218 -7.71 -6.40 -17.47
CA GLY A 218 -7.92 -4.96 -17.71
C GLY A 218 -7.10 -4.43 -18.87
N THR A 219 -5.82 -4.82 -18.98
CA THR A 219 -4.94 -4.44 -20.10
C THR A 219 -5.45 -5.00 -21.43
N LEU A 220 -5.96 -6.25 -21.45
CA LEU A 220 -6.52 -6.86 -22.66
C LEU A 220 -7.78 -6.13 -23.13
N ILE A 221 -8.67 -5.77 -22.20
CA ILE A 221 -9.88 -4.98 -22.50
C ILE A 221 -9.48 -3.63 -23.11
N LEU A 222 -8.53 -2.92 -22.48
CA LEU A 222 -8.04 -1.64 -22.99
C LEU A 222 -7.40 -1.78 -24.37
N PHE A 223 -6.57 -2.81 -24.59
CA PHE A 223 -5.92 -3.06 -25.87
C PHE A 223 -6.93 -3.31 -27.00
N VAL A 224 -7.98 -4.10 -26.74
CA VAL A 224 -9.06 -4.32 -27.72
C VAL A 224 -9.83 -3.03 -27.98
N TRP A 225 -10.11 -2.24 -26.95
CA TRP A 225 -10.80 -0.96 -27.09
C TRP A 225 -9.98 0.05 -27.90
N GLU A 226 -8.68 0.22 -27.62
CA GLU A 226 -7.76 1.06 -28.40
C GLU A 226 -7.70 0.63 -29.87
N LYS A 227 -7.75 -0.67 -30.15
CA LYS A 227 -7.79 -1.19 -31.53
C LYS A 227 -9.08 -0.87 -32.26
N MET A 228 -10.20 -0.75 -31.55
CA MET A 228 -11.51 -0.45 -32.12
C MET A 228 -11.73 1.05 -32.29
N ASN A 229 -11.48 1.83 -31.23
CA ASN A 229 -11.59 3.28 -31.25
C ASN A 229 -10.59 3.91 -30.24
N ARG A 230 -9.52 4.50 -30.76
CA ARG A 230 -8.49 5.14 -29.92
C ARG A 230 -8.98 6.41 -29.23
N GLU A 231 -9.79 7.22 -29.91
CA GLU A 231 -10.28 8.48 -29.35
C GLU A 231 -11.16 8.23 -28.12
N ASP A 232 -12.13 7.30 -28.22
CA ASP A 232 -12.98 6.93 -27.10
C ASP A 232 -12.18 6.28 -25.96
N ALA A 233 -11.20 5.42 -26.28
CA ALA A 233 -10.39 4.76 -25.27
C ALA A 233 -9.56 5.78 -24.47
N ASP A 234 -8.91 6.74 -25.15
CA ASP A 234 -8.10 7.77 -24.48
C ASP A 234 -8.95 8.69 -23.59
N GLU A 235 -10.21 8.94 -23.94
CA GLU A 235 -11.11 9.82 -23.18
C GLU A 235 -11.82 9.09 -22.01
N PHE A 236 -12.27 7.85 -22.21
CA PHE A 236 -13.16 7.16 -21.27
C PHE A 236 -12.53 6.00 -20.51
N ALA A 237 -11.36 5.49 -20.89
CA ALA A 237 -10.75 4.33 -20.22
C ALA A 237 -10.55 4.55 -18.72
N GLY A 238 -10.07 5.75 -18.33
CA GLY A 238 -9.90 6.11 -16.92
C GLY A 238 -11.23 6.16 -16.15
N ALA A 239 -12.29 6.66 -16.78
CA ALA A 239 -13.63 6.71 -16.18
C ALA A 239 -14.23 5.30 -15.99
N VAL A 240 -14.06 4.42 -16.97
CA VAL A 240 -14.52 3.02 -16.86
C VAL A 240 -13.72 2.25 -15.81
N ALA A 241 -12.39 2.38 -15.81
CA ALA A 241 -11.52 1.71 -14.84
C ALA A 241 -11.84 2.15 -13.41
N SER A 242 -11.96 3.45 -13.16
CA SER A 242 -12.37 3.98 -11.84
C SER A 242 -13.78 3.55 -11.44
N GLY A 243 -14.71 3.47 -12.40
CA GLY A 243 -16.06 2.94 -12.17
C GLY A 243 -16.07 1.46 -11.75
N LEU A 244 -15.24 0.61 -12.37
CA LEU A 244 -15.10 -0.80 -12.00
C LEU A 244 -14.49 -0.97 -10.60
N ILE A 245 -13.45 -0.20 -10.27
CA ILE A 245 -12.82 -0.22 -8.94
C ILE A 245 -13.82 0.27 -7.87
N CYS A 246 -14.52 1.37 -8.13
CA CYS A 246 -15.54 1.90 -7.24
C CYS A 246 -16.71 0.92 -7.08
N GLY A 247 -17.12 0.26 -8.16
CA GLY A 247 -18.18 -0.75 -8.16
C GLY A 247 -17.86 -1.94 -7.26
N ASP A 248 -16.63 -2.44 -7.30
CA ASP A 248 -16.16 -3.50 -6.39
C ASP A 248 -16.19 -3.03 -4.91
N GLY A 249 -15.75 -1.80 -4.66
CA GLY A 249 -15.86 -1.16 -3.34
C GLY A 249 -17.31 -1.04 -2.85
N ILE A 250 -18.23 -0.59 -3.70
CA ILE A 250 -19.66 -0.47 -3.38
C ILE A 250 -20.26 -1.84 -3.08
N TRP A 251 -19.88 -2.90 -3.83
CA TRP A 251 -20.37 -4.26 -3.62
C TRP A 251 -19.98 -4.85 -2.26
N THR A 252 -18.93 -4.31 -1.63
CA THR A 252 -18.54 -4.69 -0.26
C THR A 252 -19.63 -4.35 0.76
N VAL A 253 -20.43 -3.30 0.54
CA VAL A 253 -21.49 -2.89 1.49
C VAL A 253 -22.68 -3.86 1.50
N PRO A 254 -23.32 -4.19 0.36
CA PRO A 254 -24.35 -5.23 0.33
C PRO A 254 -23.86 -6.59 0.79
N SER A 255 -22.64 -7.00 0.41
CA SER A 255 -22.09 -8.30 0.85
C SER A 255 -21.87 -8.34 2.37
N ALA A 256 -21.40 -7.24 2.98
CA ALA A 256 -21.32 -7.13 4.43
C ALA A 256 -22.71 -7.20 5.10
N ILE A 257 -23.73 -6.53 4.55
CA ILE A 257 -25.11 -6.61 5.07
C ILE A 257 -25.65 -8.04 4.98
N LEU A 258 -25.46 -8.72 3.85
CA LEU A 258 -25.86 -10.12 3.66
C LEU A 258 -25.15 -11.05 4.65
N SER A 259 -23.87 -10.81 4.93
CA SER A 259 -23.09 -11.53 5.93
C SER A 259 -23.63 -11.31 7.35
N ILE A 260 -23.95 -10.07 7.73
CA ILE A 260 -24.58 -9.74 9.02
C ILE A 260 -25.94 -10.43 9.17
N LEU A 261 -26.74 -10.49 8.10
CA LEU A 261 -28.02 -11.17 8.06
C LEU A 261 -27.90 -12.71 7.99
N ARG A 262 -26.67 -13.25 8.00
CA ARG A 262 -26.36 -14.68 7.88
C ARG A 262 -27.01 -15.34 6.66
N VAL A 263 -27.16 -14.59 5.57
CA VAL A 263 -27.64 -15.13 4.31
C VAL A 263 -26.55 -16.01 3.74
N ASN A 264 -26.82 -17.31 3.62
CA ASN A 264 -25.87 -18.23 3.01
C ASN A 264 -25.72 -17.87 1.52
N PRO A 265 -24.48 -17.65 1.03
CA PRO A 265 -24.27 -17.39 -0.38
C PRO A 265 -24.74 -18.62 -1.20
N PRO A 266 -25.46 -18.41 -2.31
CA PRO A 266 -26.02 -19.50 -3.11
C PRO A 266 -24.95 -20.38 -3.77
N ILE A 267 -23.71 -19.88 -3.87
CA ILE A 267 -22.56 -20.60 -4.43
C ILE A 267 -21.34 -20.33 -3.53
N CYS A 268 -20.91 -21.33 -2.77
CA CYS A 268 -19.61 -21.34 -2.12
C CYS A 268 -18.60 -22.02 -3.06
N MET A 269 -17.76 -21.24 -3.74
CA MET A 269 -16.60 -21.78 -4.45
C MET A 269 -15.42 -21.89 -3.47
N TYR A 270 -15.13 -23.11 -3.02
CA TYR A 270 -13.95 -23.43 -2.22
C TYR A 270 -12.94 -24.18 -3.10
N PHE A 271 -11.78 -23.58 -3.34
CA PHE A 271 -10.67 -24.25 -4.00
C PHE A 271 -9.90 -25.07 -2.96
N GLY A 272 -10.28 -26.34 -2.82
CA GLY A 272 -9.55 -27.30 -2.00
C GLY A 272 -8.21 -27.70 -2.65
N PRO A 273 -7.22 -28.13 -1.86
CA PRO A 273 -5.98 -28.69 -2.41
C PRO A 273 -6.32 -29.89 -3.29
N ALA A 274 -5.69 -29.96 -4.47
CA ALA A 274 -5.82 -31.11 -5.36
C ALA A 274 -5.41 -32.38 -4.59
N SER A 275 -6.32 -33.33 -4.48
CA SER A 275 -6.04 -34.65 -3.90
C SER A 275 -4.95 -35.31 -4.74
N SER A 276 -3.72 -35.30 -4.22
CA SER A 276 -2.65 -36.17 -4.70
C SER A 276 -3.14 -37.61 -4.58
N ARG A 277 -3.44 -38.24 -5.72
CA ARG A 277 -3.50 -39.71 -5.84
C ARG A 277 -2.14 -40.20 -6.27
#